data_AF-A0A7S0A2P8-F1
#
_entry.id   AF-A0A7S0A2P8-F1
#
_cell.length_a   1.000
_cell.length_b   1.000
_cell.length_c   1.000
_cell.angle_alpha   90.00
_cell.angle_beta   90.00
_cell.angle_gamma   90.00
#
_symmetry.space_group_name_H-M   'P 1'
#
loop_
_entity.id
_entity.type
_entity.pdbx_description
1 polymer ?
#
loop_
_entity_poly.entity_id
_entity_poly.type
_entity_poly.pdbx_seq_one_letter_code
_entity_poly.pdbx_strand_id
1 'polypeptide(L)'
;TPIRPLAVFNPIHFQDLPELFMEFVSSLTGKSPSTTGAGSEGALTKGPFNALRFTSDLNAALVGMILAGYSSFSSAAGYIGRRKVDHDISLLIPEIWCRMSEEERDPAYMIKHGLLEKVDDIELNGKRILASRLGYRITSRFVRRFLIRIFETPDAVFDESMLKPESQDMLMFVDGINNIVEAQARTAKAYIRDDSISDACPPLRATLYIMAEGQTPEGFTADSPEYRALFKREEMLKSAWYHDRLVAKQRQEVLRLQRCIAALQEFLAHPENAGDAARLGITERLASAEKQLEVASSSTFV
;
A
#
# COMPACT_ATOMS: atom_id res chain seq x y z
N THR A 1 27.31 9.34 -11.07
CA THR A 1 26.52 10.29 -10.26
C THR A 1 26.52 9.81 -8.83
N PRO A 2 26.75 10.66 -7.81
CA PRO A 2 26.69 10.21 -6.43
C PRO A 2 25.29 9.67 -6.09
N ILE A 3 25.24 8.58 -5.32
CA ILE A 3 23.99 7.98 -4.83
C ILE A 3 23.40 8.95 -3.79
N ARG A 4 22.18 9.42 -4.02
CA ARG A 4 21.47 10.27 -3.05
C ARG A 4 20.96 9.43 -1.87
N PRO A 5 20.94 9.99 -0.65
CA PRO A 5 20.47 9.31 0.54
C PRO A 5 18.99 8.88 0.43
N LEU A 6 18.66 7.78 1.11
CA LEU A 6 17.29 7.27 1.31
C LEU A 6 17.06 6.72 2.73
N ALA A 7 18.10 6.68 3.57
CA ALA A 7 18.05 6.10 4.91
C ALA A 7 17.45 7.08 5.95
N VAL A 8 16.23 7.55 5.70
CA VAL A 8 15.52 8.52 6.55
C VAL A 8 14.54 7.88 7.52
N PHE A 9 14.29 6.59 7.38
CA PHE A 9 13.41 5.84 8.28
C PHE A 9 14.14 5.49 9.58
N ASN A 10 13.39 5.52 10.68
CA ASN A 10 13.77 4.87 11.94
C ASN A 10 13.53 3.34 11.84
N PRO A 11 13.78 2.54 12.91
CA PRO A 11 13.59 1.08 12.84
C PRO A 11 12.21 0.63 12.35
N ILE A 12 11.14 1.28 12.79
CA ILE A 12 9.75 0.93 12.53
C ILE A 12 8.92 2.21 12.36
N HIS A 13 8.36 2.38 11.16
CA HIS A 13 7.37 3.40 10.86
C HIS A 13 5.98 2.81 10.72
N PHE A 14 4.97 3.59 11.09
CA PHE A 14 3.57 3.38 10.76
C PHE A 14 3.15 4.44 9.75
N GLN A 15 2.50 4.03 8.66
CA GLN A 15 1.97 4.97 7.67
C GLN A 15 0.47 4.74 7.55
N ASP A 16 -0.31 5.83 7.68
CA ASP A 16 -1.70 5.80 7.26
C ASP A 16 -1.78 5.54 5.75
N LEU A 17 -2.93 5.04 5.29
CA LEU A 17 -3.12 4.66 3.89
C LEU A 17 -2.71 5.74 2.87
N PRO A 18 -2.94 7.06 3.09
CA PRO A 18 -2.46 8.09 2.17
C PRO A 18 -0.95 8.05 1.94
N GLU A 19 -0.14 8.11 2.99
CA GLU A 19 1.32 8.06 2.89
C GLU A 19 1.81 6.70 2.40
N LEU A 20 1.19 5.62 2.87
CA LEU A 20 1.52 4.27 2.43
C LEU A 20 1.33 4.11 0.92
N PHE A 21 0.27 4.69 0.36
CA PHE A 21 0.04 4.61 -1.08
C PHE A 21 1.00 5.50 -1.88
N MET A 22 1.57 6.56 -1.30
CA MET A 22 2.70 7.27 -1.93
C MET A 22 3.93 6.36 -2.04
N GLU A 23 4.18 5.54 -1.01
CA GLU A 23 5.26 4.55 -1.01
C GLU A 23 4.97 3.41 -1.98
N PHE A 24 3.79 2.79 -1.93
CA PHE A 24 3.43 1.68 -2.81
C PHE A 24 3.40 2.04 -4.29
N VAL A 25 2.93 3.23 -4.64
CA VAL A 25 2.98 3.73 -6.03
C VAL A 25 4.43 3.82 -6.53
N SER A 26 5.35 4.22 -5.65
CA SER A 26 6.72 4.59 -6.02
C SER A 26 7.71 3.44 -5.89
N SER A 27 7.57 2.60 -4.85
CA SER A 27 8.44 1.46 -4.50
C SER A 27 9.92 1.81 -4.71
N LEU A 28 10.41 2.76 -3.90
CA LEU A 28 11.68 3.41 -4.15
C LEU A 28 12.86 2.54 -3.74
N THR A 29 13.96 2.67 -4.48
CA THR A 29 15.20 1.94 -4.19
C THR A 29 16.44 2.79 -4.46
N GLY A 30 17.48 2.58 -3.64
CA GLY A 30 18.80 3.18 -3.86
C GLY A 30 19.61 2.46 -4.93
N LYS A 31 19.18 1.25 -5.35
CA LYS A 31 19.81 0.49 -6.43
C LYS A 31 19.32 1.03 -7.79
N SER A 32 20.20 1.05 -8.78
CA SER A 32 19.90 1.59 -10.12
C SER A 32 19.26 2.98 -10.10
N PRO A 33 19.93 3.99 -9.49
CA PRO A 33 19.38 5.33 -9.40
C PRO A 33 19.09 5.87 -10.81
N SER A 34 17.93 6.52 -10.95
CA SER A 34 17.61 7.23 -12.19
C SER A 34 18.56 8.41 -12.36
N THR A 35 18.62 8.99 -13.57
CA THR A 35 19.40 10.21 -13.81
C THR A 35 19.02 11.39 -12.91
N THR A 36 17.87 11.30 -12.22
CA THR A 36 17.27 12.39 -11.42
C THR A 36 17.06 12.03 -9.93
N GLY A 37 17.51 10.87 -9.45
CA GLY A 37 17.38 10.50 -8.02
C GLY A 37 17.17 9.00 -7.81
N ALA A 38 16.44 8.64 -6.75
CA ALA A 38 16.10 7.25 -6.44
C ALA A 38 15.54 6.48 -7.64
N GLY A 39 15.85 5.19 -7.72
CA GLY A 39 15.21 4.24 -8.62
C GLY A 39 13.81 3.87 -8.13
N SER A 40 13.03 3.24 -9.00
CA SER A 40 11.70 2.71 -8.68
C SER A 40 11.61 1.28 -9.19
N GLU A 41 11.07 0.40 -8.36
CA GLU A 41 10.76 -0.99 -8.74
C GLU A 41 9.36 -1.12 -9.39
N GLY A 42 8.70 0.01 -9.67
CA GLY A 42 7.31 0.09 -10.12
C GLY A 42 6.32 -0.18 -9.00
N ALA A 43 5.04 0.15 -9.22
CA ALA A 43 4.03 0.05 -8.18
C ALA A 43 3.97 -1.35 -7.54
N LEU A 44 3.93 -1.39 -6.22
CA LEU A 44 3.92 -2.61 -5.41
C LEU A 44 5.12 -3.55 -5.68
N THR A 45 6.26 -3.01 -6.14
CA THR A 45 7.43 -3.78 -6.63
C THR A 45 7.14 -4.69 -7.83
N LYS A 46 6.02 -4.45 -8.54
CA LYS A 46 5.56 -5.27 -9.68
C LYS A 46 5.99 -4.73 -11.04
N GLY A 47 6.89 -3.74 -11.09
CA GLY A 47 7.41 -3.14 -12.33
C GLY A 47 7.77 -4.17 -13.42
N PRO A 48 8.60 -5.18 -13.12
CA PRO A 48 9.02 -6.19 -14.09
C PRO A 48 7.96 -7.26 -14.41
N PHE A 49 6.83 -7.29 -13.68
CA PHE A 49 5.92 -8.44 -13.63
C PHE A 49 4.46 -8.08 -13.95
N ASN A 50 4.15 -6.81 -14.19
CA ASN A 50 2.81 -6.36 -14.55
C ASN A 50 2.76 -5.93 -16.02
N ALA A 51 2.05 -6.71 -16.84
CA ALA A 51 1.83 -6.40 -18.25
C ALA A 51 0.62 -5.47 -18.50
N LEU A 52 -0.05 -5.03 -17.44
CA LEU A 52 -1.22 -4.14 -17.47
C LEU A 52 -0.91 -2.79 -16.81
N ARG A 53 -1.89 -1.87 -16.84
CA ARG A 53 -1.83 -0.62 -16.08
C ARG A 53 -1.82 -0.91 -14.58
N PHE A 54 -0.84 -0.35 -13.85
CA PHE A 54 -0.66 -0.54 -12.40
C PHE A 54 -1.85 -0.04 -11.57
N THR A 55 -2.68 0.86 -12.10
CA THR A 55 -3.88 1.37 -11.42
C THR A 55 -4.86 0.27 -11.03
N SER A 56 -4.96 -0.81 -11.82
CA SER A 56 -5.80 -1.96 -11.48
C SER A 56 -5.37 -2.64 -10.17
N ASP A 57 -4.06 -2.93 -10.04
CA ASP A 57 -3.45 -3.51 -8.85
C ASP A 57 -3.53 -2.56 -7.65
N LEU A 58 -3.22 -1.28 -7.85
CA LEU A 58 -3.25 -0.27 -6.78
C LEU A 58 -4.68 -0.06 -6.26
N ASN A 59 -5.68 0.02 -7.14
CA ASN A 59 -7.08 0.11 -6.74
C ASN A 59 -7.51 -1.13 -5.93
N ALA A 60 -7.11 -2.33 -6.35
CA ALA A 60 -7.43 -3.57 -5.66
C ALA A 60 -6.75 -3.64 -4.28
N ALA A 61 -5.47 -3.29 -4.20
CA ALA A 61 -4.73 -3.22 -2.95
C ALA A 61 -5.38 -2.21 -1.99
N LEU A 62 -5.70 -1.01 -2.46
CA LEU A 62 -6.30 0.04 -1.63
C LEU A 62 -7.63 -0.40 -1.04
N VAL A 63 -8.54 -0.89 -1.89
CA VAL A 63 -9.84 -1.41 -1.45
C VAL A 63 -9.65 -2.55 -0.44
N GLY A 64 -8.74 -3.50 -0.71
CA GLY A 64 -8.47 -4.62 0.18
C GLY A 64 -8.02 -4.17 1.56
N MET A 65 -7.12 -3.19 1.62
CA MET A 65 -6.61 -2.65 2.89
C MET A 65 -7.68 -1.86 3.65
N ILE A 66 -8.48 -1.04 2.97
CA ILE A 66 -9.59 -0.30 3.59
C ILE A 66 -10.64 -1.28 4.16
N LEU A 67 -11.01 -2.33 3.42
CA LEU A 67 -12.00 -3.32 3.86
C LEU A 67 -11.51 -4.14 5.04
N ALA A 68 -10.25 -4.58 5.00
CA ALA A 68 -9.64 -5.38 6.06
C ALA A 68 -9.32 -4.56 7.33
N GLY A 69 -9.21 -3.24 7.21
CA GLY A 69 -8.80 -2.38 8.32
C GLY A 69 -7.34 -2.62 8.72
N TYR A 70 -6.48 -3.00 7.77
CA TYR A 70 -5.09 -3.30 8.07
C TYR A 70 -4.28 -2.04 8.38
N SER A 71 -3.60 -2.07 9.51
CA SER A 71 -2.53 -1.13 9.84
C SER A 71 -1.21 -1.59 9.21
N SER A 72 -0.50 -0.69 8.54
CA SER A 72 0.72 -1.02 7.81
C SER A 72 1.94 -0.39 8.42
N PHE A 73 2.95 -1.22 8.64
CA PHE A 73 4.22 -0.81 9.22
C PHE A 73 5.36 -1.12 8.24
N SER A 74 6.33 -0.22 8.21
CA SER A 74 7.54 -0.32 7.40
C SER A 74 8.72 -0.47 8.34
N SER A 75 9.55 -1.49 8.13
CA SER A 75 10.78 -1.71 8.92
C SER A 75 12.02 -1.35 8.12
N ALA A 76 12.97 -0.65 8.73
CA ALA A 76 14.23 -0.33 8.07
C ALA A 76 15.09 -1.58 7.84
N ALA A 77 15.68 -1.67 6.65
CA ALA A 77 16.69 -2.65 6.28
C ALA A 77 17.89 -1.95 5.61
N GLY A 78 19.08 -2.53 5.76
CA GLY A 78 20.34 -1.96 5.29
C GLY A 78 20.88 -0.88 6.23
N TYR A 79 20.22 0.29 6.27
CA TYR A 79 20.69 1.46 7.02
C TYR A 79 19.58 2.24 7.72
N ILE A 80 19.93 2.84 8.86
CA ILE A 80 19.16 3.88 9.56
C ILE A 80 20.07 5.11 9.69
N GLY A 81 19.77 6.17 8.93
CA GLY A 81 20.72 7.25 8.72
C GLY A 81 22.04 6.72 8.16
N ARG A 82 23.12 6.89 8.91
CA ARG A 82 24.48 6.44 8.59
C ARG A 82 24.84 5.12 9.28
N ARG A 83 23.96 4.58 10.13
CA ARG A 83 24.19 3.31 10.84
C ARG A 83 23.73 2.13 10.01
N LYS A 84 24.61 1.14 9.88
CA LYS A 84 24.29 -0.12 9.19
C LYS A 84 23.53 -1.05 10.13
N VAL A 85 22.44 -1.62 9.66
CA VAL A 85 21.57 -2.56 10.40
C VAL A 85 21.30 -3.86 9.64
N ASP A 86 21.75 -3.96 8.38
CA ASP A 86 21.53 -5.13 7.51
C ASP A 86 20.08 -5.63 7.56
N HIS A 87 19.83 -6.84 8.05
CA HIS A 87 18.50 -7.41 8.23
C HIS A 87 18.15 -7.64 9.71
N ASP A 88 18.94 -7.11 10.64
CA ASP A 88 18.80 -7.40 12.07
C ASP A 88 17.41 -6.99 12.56
N ILE A 89 16.91 -5.84 12.12
CA ILE A 89 15.57 -5.35 12.48
C ILE A 89 14.49 -6.19 11.80
N SER A 90 14.69 -6.59 10.53
CA SER A 90 13.73 -7.41 9.78
C SER A 90 13.43 -8.72 10.51
N LEU A 91 14.44 -9.33 11.13
CA LEU A 91 14.29 -10.57 11.91
C LEU A 91 13.53 -10.36 13.23
N LEU A 92 13.56 -9.15 13.79
CA LEU A 92 12.87 -8.83 15.05
C LEU A 92 11.38 -8.54 14.89
N ILE A 93 10.93 -8.12 13.70
CA ILE A 93 9.52 -7.78 13.46
C ILE A 93 8.55 -8.90 13.88
N PRO A 94 8.69 -10.16 13.43
CA PRO A 94 7.77 -11.21 13.85
C PRO A 94 7.82 -11.45 15.38
N GLU A 95 9.01 -11.35 15.97
CA GLU A 95 9.21 -11.56 17.41
C GLU A 95 8.56 -10.45 18.26
N ILE A 96 8.61 -9.20 17.81
CA ILE A 96 7.96 -8.07 18.47
C ILE A 96 6.44 -8.22 18.36
N TRP A 97 5.92 -8.40 17.14
CA TRP A 97 4.47 -8.40 16.90
C TRP A 97 3.77 -9.59 17.57
N CYS A 98 4.34 -10.80 17.47
CA CYS A 98 3.68 -12.00 18.01
C CYS A 98 3.52 -11.96 19.55
N ARG A 99 4.34 -11.15 20.24
CA ARG A 99 4.31 -10.96 21.69
C ARG A 99 3.43 -9.79 22.15
N MET A 100 2.78 -9.07 21.24
CA MET A 100 1.83 -7.99 21.55
C MET A 100 0.39 -8.52 21.50
N SER A 101 -0.50 -8.00 22.34
CA SER A 101 -1.94 -8.25 22.22
C SER A 101 -2.51 -7.59 20.95
N GLU A 102 -3.75 -7.93 20.57
CA GLU A 102 -4.43 -7.27 19.44
C GLU A 102 -4.57 -5.76 19.66
N GLU A 103 -4.97 -5.33 20.86
CA GLU A 103 -5.07 -3.92 21.22
C GLU A 103 -3.71 -3.21 21.17
N GLU A 104 -2.65 -3.85 21.66
CA GLU A 104 -1.31 -3.26 21.66
C GLU A 104 -0.75 -3.05 20.24
N ARG A 105 -1.23 -3.83 19.26
CA ARG A 105 -0.85 -3.72 17.83
C ARG A 105 -1.61 -2.62 17.09
N ASP A 106 -2.66 -2.04 17.66
CA ASP A 106 -3.42 -0.96 17.06
C ASP A 106 -2.62 0.37 17.06
N PRO A 107 -2.34 0.99 15.90
CA PRO A 107 -1.67 2.28 15.84
C PRO A 107 -2.39 3.37 16.64
N ALA A 108 -3.73 3.36 16.72
CA ALA A 108 -4.47 4.34 17.51
C ALA A 108 -4.15 4.19 19.01
N TYR A 109 -4.05 2.96 19.50
CA TYR A 109 -3.56 2.66 20.84
C TYR A 109 -2.12 3.16 21.01
N MET A 110 -1.24 2.88 20.04
CA MET A 110 0.16 3.29 20.10
C MET A 110 0.35 4.80 20.14
N ILE A 111 -0.37 5.54 19.29
CA ILE A 111 -0.35 7.01 19.25
C ILE A 111 -0.85 7.58 20.58
N LYS A 112 -2.00 7.11 21.08
CA LYS A 112 -2.59 7.55 22.35
C LYS A 112 -1.62 7.38 23.54
N HIS A 113 -0.81 6.32 23.54
CA HIS A 113 0.13 6.04 24.62
C HIS A 113 1.54 6.61 24.38
N GLY A 114 1.77 7.36 23.28
CA GLY A 114 3.07 7.94 22.92
C GLY A 114 4.11 6.89 22.53
N LEU A 115 3.67 5.73 22.02
CA LEU A 115 4.51 4.67 21.47
C LEU A 115 4.85 4.95 19.99
N LEU A 116 3.96 5.66 19.30
CA LEU A 116 4.21 6.25 17.99
C LEU A 116 4.18 7.77 18.10
N GLU A 117 5.09 8.45 17.39
CA GLU A 117 5.09 9.91 17.20
C GLU A 117 5.00 10.26 15.71
N LYS A 118 4.28 11.34 15.37
CA LYS A 118 4.20 11.82 13.99
C LYS A 118 5.54 12.45 13.60
N VAL A 119 5.98 12.20 12.36
CA VAL A 119 7.07 12.96 11.76
C VAL A 119 6.48 14.24 11.19
N ASP A 120 6.87 15.40 11.71
CA ASP A 120 6.38 16.69 11.23
C ASP A 120 7.26 17.23 10.11
N ASP A 121 6.66 18.02 9.22
CA ASP A 121 7.41 18.75 8.19
C ASP A 121 8.45 19.68 8.82
N ILE A 122 9.59 19.81 8.14
CA ILE A 122 10.73 20.58 8.64
C ILE A 122 10.83 21.88 7.85
N GLU A 123 11.04 22.99 8.56
CA GLU A 123 11.44 24.25 7.93
C GLU A 123 12.97 24.41 8.01
N LEU A 124 13.63 24.46 6.86
CA LEU A 124 15.07 24.65 6.79
C LEU A 124 15.42 25.65 5.69
N ASN A 125 16.12 26.73 6.06
CA ASN A 125 16.53 27.80 5.14
C ASN A 125 15.34 28.40 4.34
N GLY A 126 14.19 28.58 4.99
CA GLY A 126 12.97 29.10 4.36
C GLY A 126 12.29 28.15 3.37
N LYS A 127 12.73 26.89 3.31
CA LYS A 127 12.09 25.83 2.51
C LYS A 127 11.38 24.85 3.43
N ARG A 128 10.15 24.50 3.06
CA ARG A 128 9.38 23.43 3.70
C ARG A 128 9.82 22.07 3.14
N ILE A 129 10.18 21.16 4.02
CA ILE A 129 10.58 19.78 3.72
C ILE A 129 9.45 18.86 4.16
N LEU A 130 8.90 18.06 3.23
CA LEU A 130 7.69 17.26 3.43
C LEU A 130 7.97 15.94 4.19
N ALA A 131 8.57 16.04 5.37
CA ALA A 131 8.92 14.89 6.20
C ALA A 131 7.70 14.13 6.72
N SER A 132 6.53 14.79 6.79
CA SER A 132 5.26 14.15 7.16
C SER A 132 4.82 13.01 6.25
N ARG A 133 5.39 12.90 5.04
CA ARG A 133 5.17 11.74 4.16
C ARG A 133 5.73 10.42 4.74
N LEU A 134 6.60 10.49 5.75
CA LEU A 134 7.10 9.32 6.48
C LEU A 134 6.11 8.79 7.52
N GLY A 135 4.98 9.47 7.74
CA GLY A 135 3.94 9.05 8.68
C GLY A 135 4.38 9.18 10.14
N TYR A 136 4.27 8.09 10.89
CA TYR A 136 4.62 7.97 12.29
C TYR A 136 5.80 7.04 12.46
N ARG A 137 6.52 7.17 13.58
CA ARG A 137 7.68 6.34 13.91
C ARG A 137 7.64 5.90 15.37
N ILE A 138 8.24 4.75 15.67
CA ILE A 138 8.31 4.26 17.06
C ILE A 138 9.15 5.19 17.95
N THR A 139 8.79 5.28 19.22
CA THR A 139 9.50 6.07 20.23
C THR A 139 10.33 5.20 21.17
N SER A 140 11.16 5.80 22.02
CA SER A 140 11.84 5.09 23.11
C SER A 140 10.86 4.42 24.08
N ARG A 141 9.62 4.92 24.17
CA ARG A 141 8.56 4.32 24.98
C ARG A 141 8.06 3.01 24.37
N PHE A 142 7.93 2.93 23.04
CA PHE A 142 7.66 1.66 22.34
C PHE A 142 8.75 0.63 22.67
N VAL A 143 10.01 1.05 22.57
CA VAL A 143 11.18 0.21 22.87
C VAL A 143 11.08 -0.37 24.28
N ARG A 144 10.94 0.47 25.31
CA ARG A 144 10.85 -0.01 26.70
C ARG A 144 9.65 -0.91 26.95
N ARG A 145 8.51 -0.62 26.31
CA ARG A 145 7.26 -1.35 26.56
C ARG A 145 7.23 -2.73 25.90
N PHE A 146 7.75 -2.86 24.69
CA PHE A 146 7.61 -4.09 23.91
C PHE A 146 8.91 -4.88 23.78
N LEU A 147 10.07 -4.22 23.65
CA LEU A 147 11.33 -4.94 23.47
C LEU A 147 11.82 -5.61 24.77
N ILE A 148 11.34 -5.18 25.94
CA ILE A 148 11.61 -5.87 27.22
C ILE A 148 11.10 -7.32 27.24
N ARG A 149 10.19 -7.68 26.32
CA ARG A 149 9.67 -9.06 26.16
C ARG A 149 10.64 -9.98 25.42
N ILE A 150 11.73 -9.43 24.89
CA ILE A 150 12.72 -10.13 24.06
C ILE A 150 14.13 -9.93 24.63
N PHE A 151 14.45 -8.70 25.06
CA PHE A 151 15.78 -8.30 25.49
C PHE A 151 15.80 -7.87 26.96
N GLU A 152 16.88 -8.21 27.66
CA GLU A 152 17.11 -7.77 29.05
C GLU A 152 17.31 -6.26 29.16
N THR A 153 18.00 -5.65 28.18
CA THR A 153 18.31 -4.21 28.15
C THR A 153 17.70 -3.55 26.90
N PRO A 154 16.38 -3.27 26.87
CA PRO A 154 15.70 -2.81 25.65
C PRO A 154 16.22 -1.47 25.13
N ASP A 155 16.61 -0.54 26.01
CA ASP A 155 17.14 0.77 25.63
C ASP A 155 18.50 0.70 24.89
N ALA A 156 19.22 -0.43 24.99
CA ALA A 156 20.47 -0.64 24.27
C ALA A 156 20.27 -1.18 22.84
N VAL A 157 19.07 -1.64 22.50
CA VAL A 157 18.76 -2.22 21.18
C VAL A 157 18.66 -1.13 20.12
N PHE A 158 17.91 -0.06 20.41
CA PHE A 158 17.79 1.11 19.55
C PHE A 158 18.14 2.37 20.34
N ASP A 159 19.31 2.93 20.07
CA ASP A 159 19.70 4.21 20.68
C ASP A 159 18.95 5.40 20.07
N GLU A 160 19.09 6.56 20.71
CA GLU A 160 18.38 7.77 20.28
C GLU A 160 18.69 8.16 18.83
N SER A 161 19.91 7.92 18.35
CA SER A 161 20.29 8.27 16.99
C SER A 161 19.67 7.33 15.94
N MET A 162 19.33 6.10 16.31
CA MET A 162 18.53 5.20 15.46
C MET A 162 17.06 5.61 15.46
N LEU A 163 16.51 5.96 16.62
CA LEU A 163 15.11 6.39 16.75
C LEU A 163 14.85 7.74 16.08
N LYS A 164 15.87 8.61 16.04
CA LYS A 164 15.87 9.95 15.42
C LYS A 164 17.03 10.07 14.42
N PRO A 165 16.92 9.48 13.22
CA PRO A 165 17.99 9.47 12.22
C PRO A 165 18.49 10.86 11.83
N GLU A 166 17.63 11.88 11.91
CA GLU A 166 17.95 13.29 11.68
C GLU A 166 19.05 13.84 12.60
N SER A 167 19.23 13.25 13.78
CA SER A 167 20.29 13.64 14.72
C SER A 167 21.69 13.23 14.25
N GLN A 168 21.79 12.27 13.33
CA GLN A 168 23.07 11.80 12.80
C GLN A 168 23.64 12.78 11.77
N ASP A 169 22.77 13.33 10.92
CA ASP A 169 23.09 14.35 9.91
C ASP A 169 21.78 14.95 9.36
N MET A 170 21.44 16.16 9.79
CA MET A 170 20.19 16.84 9.39
C MET A 170 20.16 17.14 7.88
N LEU A 171 21.29 17.49 7.26
CA LEU A 171 21.34 17.82 5.84
C LEU A 171 21.13 16.57 4.99
N MET A 172 21.74 15.44 5.38
CA MET A 172 21.54 14.16 4.71
C MET A 172 20.10 13.66 4.86
N PHE A 173 19.50 13.86 6.05
CA PHE A 173 18.10 13.52 6.30
C PHE A 173 17.15 14.31 5.40
N VAL A 174 17.34 15.63 5.31
CA VAL A 174 16.55 16.51 4.45
C VAL A 174 16.73 16.18 2.96
N ASP A 175 17.96 15.93 2.51
CA ASP A 175 18.19 15.52 1.12
C ASP A 175 17.52 14.17 0.79
N GLY A 176 17.50 13.24 1.75
CA GLY A 176 16.82 11.96 1.61
C GLY A 176 15.31 12.10 1.47
N ILE A 177 14.68 12.97 2.28
CA ILE A 177 13.25 13.27 2.15
C ILE A 177 12.95 13.91 0.79
N ASN A 178 13.74 14.90 0.37
CA ASN A 178 13.55 15.53 -0.93
C ASN A 178 13.71 14.53 -2.07
N ASN A 179 14.69 13.63 -1.99
CA ASN A 179 14.87 12.56 -2.96
C ASN A 179 13.62 11.65 -3.06
N ILE A 180 13.00 11.30 -1.93
CA ILE A 180 11.74 10.55 -1.88
C ILE A 180 10.61 11.35 -2.55
N VAL A 181 10.40 12.60 -2.13
CA VAL A 181 9.32 13.47 -2.64
C VAL A 181 9.44 13.70 -4.14
N GLU A 182 10.65 13.99 -4.62
CA GLU A 182 10.93 14.17 -6.05
C GLU A 182 10.69 12.89 -6.84
N ALA A 183 11.09 11.73 -6.31
CA ALA A 183 10.85 10.44 -6.94
C ALA A 183 9.35 10.10 -6.99
N GLN A 184 8.62 10.33 -5.90
CA GLN A 184 7.17 10.21 -5.85
C GLN A 184 6.50 11.10 -6.89
N ALA A 185 6.91 12.37 -7.01
CA ALA A 185 6.37 13.29 -8.00
C ALA A 185 6.63 12.82 -9.44
N ARG A 186 7.84 12.34 -9.74
CA ARG A 186 8.17 11.78 -11.06
C ARG A 186 7.31 10.56 -11.39
N THR A 187 7.17 9.63 -10.45
CA THR A 187 6.34 8.43 -10.63
C THR A 187 4.88 8.82 -10.87
N ALA A 188 4.32 9.71 -10.07
CA ALA A 188 2.93 10.14 -10.22
C ALA A 188 2.67 10.87 -11.55
N LYS A 189 3.61 11.71 -12.01
CA LYS A 189 3.53 12.37 -13.33
C LYS A 189 3.49 11.38 -14.50
N ALA A 190 4.06 10.17 -14.34
CA ALA A 190 3.95 9.13 -15.36
C ALA A 190 2.50 8.69 -15.57
N TYR A 191 1.72 8.52 -14.49
CA TYR A 191 0.29 8.15 -14.55
C TYR A 191 -0.58 9.23 -15.21
N ILE A 192 -0.22 10.50 -15.03
CA ILE A 192 -0.89 11.62 -15.69
C ILE A 192 -0.58 11.61 -17.19
N ARG A 193 0.69 11.41 -17.54
CA ARG A 193 1.17 11.45 -18.92
C ARG A 193 0.60 10.33 -19.79
N ASP A 194 0.45 9.12 -19.24
CA ASP A 194 -0.09 7.96 -19.97
C ASP A 194 -1.60 7.76 -19.79
N ASP A 195 -2.27 8.73 -19.15
CA ASP A 195 -3.70 8.77 -18.85
C ASP A 195 -4.21 7.61 -17.97
N SER A 196 -3.31 6.78 -17.40
CA SER A 196 -3.72 5.72 -16.48
C SER A 196 -4.32 6.26 -15.17
N ILE A 197 -4.07 7.53 -14.83
CA ILE A 197 -4.72 8.22 -13.71
C ILE A 197 -6.25 8.24 -13.82
N SER A 198 -6.81 8.17 -15.03
CA SER A 198 -8.27 8.12 -15.24
C SER A 198 -8.91 6.83 -14.70
N ASP A 199 -8.14 5.73 -14.65
CA ASP A 199 -8.56 4.45 -14.09
C ASP A 199 -8.42 4.39 -12.56
N ALA A 200 -7.77 5.37 -11.93
CA ALA A 200 -7.56 5.38 -10.49
C ALA A 200 -8.87 5.70 -9.75
N CYS A 201 -9.17 4.93 -8.70
CA CYS A 201 -10.27 5.25 -7.81
C CYS A 201 -10.01 6.60 -7.11
N PRO A 202 -11.05 7.31 -6.62
CA PRO A 202 -10.91 8.67 -6.09
C PRO A 202 -9.78 8.88 -5.06
N PRO A 203 -9.59 8.06 -4.01
CA PRO A 203 -8.48 8.24 -3.07
C PRO A 203 -7.10 8.09 -3.73
N LEU A 204 -6.93 7.10 -4.62
CA LEU A 204 -5.67 6.91 -5.35
C LEU A 204 -5.41 8.07 -6.32
N ARG A 205 -6.44 8.52 -7.04
CA ARG A 205 -6.35 9.64 -7.96
C ARG A 205 -5.92 10.92 -7.24
N ALA A 206 -6.52 11.20 -6.09
CA ALA A 206 -6.12 12.33 -5.24
C ALA A 206 -4.66 12.19 -4.77
N THR A 207 -4.24 10.99 -4.37
CA THR A 207 -2.86 10.69 -3.97
C THR A 207 -1.88 11.01 -5.10
N LEU A 208 -2.17 10.55 -6.32
CA LEU A 208 -1.35 10.79 -7.51
C LEU A 208 -1.21 12.29 -7.83
N TYR A 209 -2.32 13.05 -7.76
CA TYR A 209 -2.24 14.50 -7.96
C TYR A 209 -1.44 15.20 -6.85
N ILE A 210 -1.65 14.86 -5.58
CA ILE A 210 -0.90 15.43 -4.45
C ILE A 210 0.60 15.11 -4.58
N MET A 211 0.96 13.91 -5.04
CA MET A 211 2.35 13.54 -5.31
C MET A 211 2.94 14.37 -6.45
N ALA A 212 2.22 14.52 -7.57
CA ALA A 212 2.70 15.16 -8.79
C ALA A 212 2.77 16.69 -8.69
N GLU A 213 1.71 17.32 -8.17
CA GLU A 213 1.46 18.75 -8.23
C GLU A 213 1.30 19.39 -6.84
N GLY A 214 1.41 18.61 -5.76
CA GLY A 214 1.27 19.08 -4.38
C GLY A 214 -0.18 19.20 -3.88
N GLN A 215 -1.15 19.26 -4.80
CA GLN A 215 -2.57 19.34 -4.50
C GLN A 215 -3.42 18.69 -5.59
N THR A 216 -4.68 18.36 -5.27
CA THR A 216 -5.67 17.90 -6.24
C THR A 216 -6.20 19.07 -7.10
N PRO A 217 -6.84 18.80 -8.24
CA PRO A 217 -7.53 19.84 -9.03
C PRO A 217 -8.58 20.64 -8.24
N GLU A 218 -9.18 20.02 -7.23
CA GLU A 218 -10.14 20.63 -6.30
C GLU A 218 -9.46 21.43 -5.17
N GLY A 219 -8.13 21.43 -5.10
CA GLY A 219 -7.33 22.19 -4.12
C GLY A 219 -7.01 21.43 -2.83
N PHE A 220 -7.27 20.13 -2.75
CA PHE A 220 -6.93 19.35 -1.55
C PHE A 220 -5.45 19.04 -1.47
N THR A 221 -4.88 19.14 -0.27
CA THR A 221 -3.50 18.80 0.03
C THR A 221 -3.42 17.49 0.83
N ALA A 222 -2.21 17.01 1.12
CA ALA A 222 -2.02 15.85 1.99
C ALA A 222 -2.65 16.01 3.38
N ASP A 223 -2.77 17.25 3.90
CA ASP A 223 -3.34 17.52 5.22
C ASP A 223 -4.85 17.80 5.19
N SER A 224 -5.47 17.89 3.99
CA SER A 224 -6.89 18.19 3.85
C SER A 224 -7.77 17.08 4.47
N PRO A 225 -8.69 17.40 5.39
CA PRO A 225 -9.62 16.42 5.96
C PRO A 225 -10.44 15.68 4.90
N GLU A 226 -10.79 16.36 3.81
CA GLU A 226 -11.52 15.83 2.67
C GLU A 226 -10.73 14.72 1.97
N TYR A 227 -9.42 14.93 1.75
CA TYR A 227 -8.53 13.91 1.20
C TYR A 227 -8.41 12.71 2.13
N ARG A 228 -8.19 12.95 3.43
CA ARG A 228 -8.09 11.89 4.45
C ARG A 228 -9.38 11.07 4.56
N ALA A 229 -10.54 11.70 4.40
CA ALA A 229 -11.84 11.02 4.48
C ALA A 229 -12.04 9.99 3.36
N LEU A 230 -11.44 10.18 2.17
CA LEU A 230 -11.55 9.25 1.04
C LEU A 230 -11.04 7.82 1.37
N PHE A 231 -10.19 7.68 2.39
CA PHE A 231 -9.61 6.42 2.82
C PHE A 231 -10.42 5.71 3.91
N LYS A 232 -11.49 6.33 4.41
CA LYS A 232 -12.33 5.74 5.45
C LYS A 232 -13.22 4.65 4.85
N ARG A 233 -13.32 3.53 5.56
CA ARG A 233 -14.15 2.39 5.15
C ARG A 233 -15.61 2.77 4.93
N GLU A 234 -16.19 3.53 5.83
CA GLU A 234 -17.58 3.97 5.75
C GLU A 234 -17.85 4.84 4.52
N GLU A 235 -16.91 5.74 4.18
CA GLU A 235 -17.01 6.61 3.01
C GLU A 235 -16.88 5.81 1.72
N MET A 236 -15.96 4.86 1.66
CA MET A 236 -15.83 3.94 0.52
C MET A 236 -17.09 3.10 0.32
N LEU A 237 -17.65 2.51 1.38
CA LEU A 237 -18.84 1.65 1.27
C LEU A 237 -20.08 2.39 0.77
N LYS A 238 -20.22 3.68 1.06
CA LYS A 238 -21.32 4.53 0.59
C LYS A 238 -21.08 5.11 -0.81
N SER A 239 -19.87 4.96 -1.35
CA SER A 239 -19.48 5.65 -2.57
C SER A 239 -20.01 4.97 -3.83
N ALA A 240 -20.39 5.78 -4.82
CA ALA A 240 -20.80 5.30 -6.14
C ALA A 240 -19.69 4.51 -6.83
N TRP A 241 -18.43 4.97 -6.74
CA TRP A 241 -17.31 4.31 -7.40
C TRP A 241 -17.05 2.91 -6.87
N TYR A 242 -17.27 2.66 -5.57
CA TYR A 242 -17.12 1.31 -5.01
C TYR A 242 -18.29 0.42 -5.41
N HIS A 243 -19.52 0.94 -5.37
CA HIS A 243 -20.69 0.23 -5.88
C HIS A 243 -20.53 -0.17 -7.36
N ASP A 244 -20.01 0.73 -8.20
CA ASP A 244 -19.73 0.43 -9.62
C ASP A 244 -18.75 -0.72 -9.80
N ARG A 245 -17.77 -0.89 -8.88
CA ARG A 245 -16.86 -2.04 -8.88
C ARG A 245 -17.58 -3.34 -8.55
N LEU A 246 -18.52 -3.33 -7.61
CA LEU A 246 -19.31 -4.51 -7.27
C LEU A 246 -20.21 -4.93 -8.44
N VAL A 247 -20.89 -3.95 -9.07
CA VAL A 247 -21.67 -4.18 -10.30
C VAL A 247 -20.80 -4.69 -11.44
N ALA A 248 -19.59 -4.15 -11.61
CA ALA A 248 -18.64 -4.64 -12.62
C ALA A 248 -18.23 -6.10 -12.34
N LYS A 249 -17.97 -6.47 -11.08
CA LYS A 249 -17.67 -7.85 -10.69
C LYS A 249 -18.85 -8.78 -10.99
N GLN A 250 -20.07 -8.39 -10.65
CA GLN A 250 -21.28 -9.16 -10.97
C GLN A 250 -21.41 -9.39 -12.48
N ARG A 251 -21.29 -8.34 -13.30
CA ARG A 251 -21.38 -8.44 -14.76
C ARG A 251 -20.32 -9.40 -15.33
N GLN A 252 -19.09 -9.31 -14.85
CA GLN A 252 -18.02 -10.23 -15.27
C GLN A 252 -18.29 -11.67 -14.85
N GLU A 253 -18.89 -11.88 -13.68
CA GLU A 253 -19.27 -13.21 -13.20
C GLU A 253 -20.36 -13.84 -14.08
N VAL A 254 -21.41 -13.07 -14.40
CA VAL A 254 -22.47 -13.48 -15.32
C VAL A 254 -21.89 -13.86 -16.69
N LEU A 255 -21.06 -13.01 -17.28
CA LEU A 255 -20.43 -13.28 -18.57
C LEU A 255 -19.51 -14.53 -18.54
N ARG A 256 -18.76 -14.72 -17.44
CA ARG A 256 -17.92 -15.90 -17.25
C ARG A 256 -18.77 -17.17 -17.21
N LEU A 257 -19.85 -17.18 -16.43
CA LEU A 257 -20.74 -18.32 -16.27
C LEU A 257 -21.47 -18.67 -17.57
N GLN A 258 -21.95 -17.66 -18.31
CA GLN A 258 -22.54 -17.86 -19.63
C GLN A 258 -21.57 -18.54 -20.60
N ARG A 259 -20.29 -18.11 -20.64
CA ARG A 259 -19.26 -18.77 -21.45
C ARG A 259 -19.00 -20.21 -20.99
N CYS A 260 -18.95 -20.46 -19.69
CA CYS A 260 -18.79 -21.81 -19.15
C CYS A 260 -19.94 -22.73 -19.55
N ILE A 261 -21.19 -22.26 -19.42
CA ILE A 261 -22.39 -23.01 -19.80
C ILE A 261 -22.36 -23.34 -21.29
N ALA A 262 -22.07 -22.36 -22.15
CA ALA A 262 -21.97 -22.57 -23.59
C ALA A 262 -20.91 -23.64 -23.94
N ALA A 263 -19.73 -23.57 -23.33
CA ALA A 263 -18.67 -24.56 -23.56
C ALA A 263 -19.04 -25.97 -23.07
N LEU A 264 -19.75 -26.10 -21.94
CA LEU A 264 -20.22 -27.39 -21.44
C LEU A 264 -21.33 -27.98 -22.33
N GLN A 265 -22.26 -27.15 -22.79
CA GLN A 265 -23.31 -27.55 -23.72
C GLN A 265 -22.73 -27.98 -25.07
N GLU A 266 -21.77 -27.25 -25.61
CA GLU A 266 -21.04 -27.61 -26.83
C GLU A 266 -20.33 -28.96 -26.65
N PHE A 267 -19.60 -29.16 -25.55
CA PHE A 267 -18.93 -30.43 -25.27
C PHE A 267 -19.91 -31.63 -25.20
N LEU A 268 -21.09 -31.44 -24.61
CA LEU A 268 -22.13 -32.47 -24.48
C LEU A 268 -22.86 -32.76 -25.80
N ALA A 269 -22.90 -31.81 -26.74
CA ALA A 269 -23.58 -31.98 -28.02
C ALA A 269 -22.87 -32.97 -28.96
N HIS A 270 -21.59 -33.25 -28.71
CA HIS A 270 -20.74 -34.16 -29.47
C HIS A 270 -20.88 -35.61 -28.97
N PRO A 271 -21.49 -36.54 -29.74
CA PRO A 271 -21.71 -37.92 -29.30
C PRO A 271 -20.41 -38.67 -28.95
N GLU A 272 -19.31 -38.34 -29.62
CA GLU A 272 -17.96 -38.87 -29.35
C GLU A 272 -17.48 -38.60 -27.91
N ASN A 273 -18.01 -37.57 -27.26
CA ASN A 273 -17.63 -37.19 -25.90
C ASN A 273 -18.45 -37.90 -24.81
N ALA A 274 -19.45 -38.74 -25.15
CA ALA A 274 -20.40 -39.30 -24.19
C ALA A 274 -19.74 -40.07 -23.04
N GLY A 275 -18.68 -40.84 -23.32
CA GLY A 275 -17.93 -41.58 -22.31
C GLY A 275 -17.20 -40.66 -21.32
N ASP A 276 -16.53 -39.62 -21.83
CA ASP A 276 -15.85 -38.63 -21.00
C ASP A 276 -16.82 -37.72 -20.25
N ALA A 277 -17.96 -37.36 -20.87
CA ALA A 277 -19.01 -36.58 -20.25
C ALA A 277 -19.56 -37.25 -18.99
N ALA A 278 -19.84 -38.56 -19.07
CA ALA A 278 -20.26 -39.36 -17.93
C ALA A 278 -19.15 -39.49 -16.87
N ARG A 279 -17.91 -39.80 -17.31
CA ARG A 279 -16.76 -39.99 -16.41
C ARG A 279 -16.40 -38.72 -15.62
N LEU A 280 -16.54 -37.54 -16.22
CA LEU A 280 -16.17 -36.26 -15.63
C LEU A 280 -17.32 -35.54 -14.92
N GLY A 281 -18.55 -36.06 -15.04
CA GLY A 281 -19.76 -35.46 -14.48
C GLY A 281 -20.10 -34.11 -15.12
N ILE A 282 -20.05 -34.05 -16.45
CA ILE A 282 -20.22 -32.78 -17.19
C ILE A 282 -21.65 -32.24 -17.08
N THR A 283 -22.66 -33.13 -17.05
CA THR A 283 -24.06 -32.74 -16.89
C THR A 283 -24.31 -32.09 -15.51
N GLU A 284 -23.73 -32.63 -14.44
CA GLU A 284 -23.85 -32.07 -13.10
C GLU A 284 -23.14 -30.72 -12.98
N ARG A 285 -21.98 -30.57 -13.63
CA ARG A 285 -21.25 -29.30 -13.69
C ARG A 285 -22.04 -28.24 -14.45
N LEU A 286 -22.71 -28.62 -15.54
CA LEU A 286 -23.59 -27.72 -16.28
C LEU A 286 -24.74 -27.23 -15.39
N ALA A 287 -25.47 -28.15 -14.74
CA ALA A 287 -26.55 -27.79 -13.82
C ALA A 287 -26.06 -26.88 -12.66
N SER A 288 -24.86 -27.14 -12.13
CA SER A 288 -24.24 -26.27 -11.12
C SER A 288 -23.92 -24.88 -11.67
N ALA A 289 -23.41 -24.78 -12.90
CA ALA A 289 -23.08 -23.51 -13.53
C ALA A 289 -24.34 -22.67 -13.82
N GLU A 290 -25.43 -23.31 -14.26
CA GLU A 290 -26.74 -22.67 -14.47
C GLU A 290 -27.30 -22.11 -13.16
N LYS A 291 -27.25 -22.87 -12.06
CA LYS A 291 -27.66 -22.38 -10.74
C LYS A 291 -26.80 -21.21 -10.26
N GLN A 292 -25.49 -21.25 -10.49
CA GLN A 292 -24.60 -20.13 -10.16
C GLN A 292 -24.92 -18.89 -11.00
N LEU A 293 -25.29 -19.06 -12.28
CA LEU A 293 -25.68 -17.95 -13.16
C LEU A 293 -26.97 -17.28 -12.67
N GLU A 294 -27.95 -18.06 -12.22
CA GLU A 294 -29.18 -17.53 -11.61
C GLU A 294 -28.87 -16.64 -10.41
N VAL A 295 -28.03 -17.12 -9.49
CA VAL A 295 -27.60 -16.35 -8.30
C VAL A 295 -26.82 -15.11 -8.70
N ALA A 296 -25.86 -15.21 -9.63
CA ALA A 296 -25.06 -14.09 -10.09
C ALA A 296 -25.89 -13.02 -10.83
N SER A 297 -26.98 -13.42 -11.48
CA SER A 297 -27.89 -12.50 -12.20
C SER A 297 -28.93 -11.85 -11.28
N SER A 298 -29.04 -12.31 -10.02
CA SER A 298 -29.99 -11.77 -9.04
C SER A 298 -29.63 -10.33 -8.64
N SER A 299 -30.65 -9.52 -8.37
CA SER A 299 -30.48 -8.18 -7.78
C SER A 299 -29.91 -8.19 -6.37
N THR A 300 -29.90 -9.34 -5.68
CA THR A 300 -29.37 -9.49 -4.32
C THR A 300 -27.88 -9.88 -4.27
N PHE A 301 -27.21 -9.97 -5.42
CA PHE A 301 -25.80 -10.36 -5.49
C PHE A 301 -24.83 -9.22 -5.13
N VAL A 302 -25.22 -7.97 -5.42
CA VAL A 302 -24.48 -6.74 -5.10
C VAL A 302 -25.17 -6.01 -3.96
#